data_AF-A0A920S6M0-F1
#
_entry.id   AF-A0A920S6M0-F1
#
_cell.length_a   1.000
_cell.length_b   1.000
_cell.length_c   1.000
_cell.angle_alpha   90.00
_cell.angle_beta   90.00
_cell.angle_gamma   90.00
#
_symmetry.space_group_name_H-M   'P 1'
#
loop_
_entity.id
_entity.type
_entity.pdbx_description
1 polymer ?
#
loop_
_entity_poly.entity_id
_entity_poly.type
_entity_poly.pdbx_seq_one_letter_code
_entity_poly.pdbx_strand_id
1 'polypeptide(L)' 'MSCSIGISGDKTTAKYAAKQNKPHGITIIHPEKSAETLSDAPVTDLCGIAKGIERFLNAHGVYKWVT' A
#
# COMPACT_ATOMS: atom_id res chain seq x y z
N MET A 1 -18.52 -17.33 -0.59
CA MET A 1 -17.16 -16.77 -0.48
C MET A 1 -17.20 -15.32 -0.93
N SER A 2 -16.52 -14.43 -0.22
CA SER A 2 -16.42 -13.03 -0.60
C SER A 2 -14.99 -12.56 -0.69
N CYS A 3 -14.74 -11.71 -1.68
CA CYS A 3 -13.43 -11.15 -1.96
C CYS A 3 -13.52 -9.61 -1.98
N SER A 4 -12.41 -8.96 -1.67
CA SER A 4 -12.21 -7.54 -1.96
C SER A 4 -11.28 -7.40 -3.16
N ILE A 5 -11.46 -6.36 -3.96
CA ILE A 5 -10.76 -6.16 -5.23
C ILE A 5 -10.03 -4.81 -5.22
N GLY A 6 -8.78 -4.82 -5.67
CA GLY A 6 -7.97 -3.61 -5.85
C GLY A 6 -7.49 -3.51 -7.29
N ILE A 7 -7.63 -2.33 -7.90
CA ILE A 7 -7.24 -2.08 -9.29
C ILE A 7 -6.32 -0.86 -9.33
N SER A 8 -5.18 -0.97 -10.02
CA SER A 8 -4.25 0.15 -10.25
C SER A 8 -3.32 -0.12 -11.43
N GLY A 9 -2.45 0.86 -11.75
CA GLY A 9 -1.49 0.80 -12.85
C GLY A 9 -0.31 -0.14 -12.62
N ASP A 10 0.00 -0.47 -11.37
CA ASP A 10 1.06 -1.42 -11.00
C ASP A 10 0.58 -2.42 -9.94
N LYS A 11 1.33 -3.52 -9.80
CA LYS A 11 0.97 -4.64 -8.93
C LYS A 11 1.02 -4.26 -7.44
N THR A 12 1.93 -3.38 -7.05
CA THR A 12 2.12 -2.99 -5.65
C THR A 12 0.95 -2.12 -5.19
N THR A 13 0.62 -1.10 -5.98
CA THR A 13 -0.51 -0.20 -5.71
C THR A 13 -1.85 -0.92 -5.78
N ALA A 14 -2.05 -1.85 -6.74
CA ALA A 14 -3.27 -2.66 -6.82
C ALA A 14 -3.45 -3.55 -5.57
N LYS A 15 -2.37 -4.16 -5.09
CA LYS A 15 -2.39 -4.97 -3.86
C LYS A 15 -2.67 -4.13 -2.62
N TYR A 16 -2.14 -2.90 -2.56
CA TYR A 16 -2.46 -1.93 -1.51
C TYR A 16 -3.94 -1.54 -1.55
N ALA A 17 -4.47 -1.20 -2.73
CA ALA A 17 -5.88 -0.84 -2.94
C ALA A 17 -6.83 -1.94 -2.41
N ALA A 18 -6.53 -3.21 -2.70
CA ALA A 18 -7.36 -4.34 -2.29
C ALA A 18 -7.48 -4.51 -0.76
N LYS A 19 -6.60 -3.88 0.03
CA LYS A 19 -6.65 -3.91 1.50
C LYS A 19 -7.55 -2.81 2.10
N GLN A 20 -7.78 -1.71 1.38
CA GLN A 20 -8.38 -0.49 1.96
C GLN A 20 -9.86 -0.68 2.35
N ASN A 21 -10.66 -1.29 1.46
CA ASN A 21 -12.09 -1.49 1.68
C ASN A 21 -12.40 -2.98 1.92
N LYS A 22 -11.79 -3.55 2.95
CA LYS A 22 -12.14 -4.91 3.40
C LYS A 22 -13.20 -4.88 4.50
N PRO A 23 -14.10 -5.88 4.54
CA PRO A 23 -14.34 -6.93 3.54
C PRO A 23 -15.30 -6.48 2.41
N HIS A 24 -15.41 -7.25 1.32
CA HIS A 24 -16.35 -7.08 0.19
C HIS A 24 -16.24 -5.79 -0.66
N GLY A 25 -15.27 -4.91 -0.42
CA GLY A 25 -15.12 -3.68 -1.20
C GLY A 25 -14.30 -3.80 -2.48
N ILE A 26 -14.47 -2.79 -3.33
CA ILE A 26 -13.67 -2.55 -4.54
C ILE A 26 -13.00 -1.18 -4.38
N THR A 27 -11.69 -1.12 -4.61
CA THR A 27 -10.91 0.12 -4.55
C THR A 27 -10.11 0.28 -5.84
N ILE A 28 -10.25 1.44 -6.49
CA ILE A 28 -9.55 1.78 -7.73
C ILE A 28 -8.62 2.95 -7.44
N ILE A 29 -7.32 2.77 -7.67
CA ILE A 29 -6.31 3.83 -7.58
C ILE A 29 -5.78 4.07 -8.98
N HIS A 30 -6.09 5.24 -9.53
CA HIS A 30 -5.59 5.65 -10.84
C HIS A 30 -4.06 5.81 -10.82
N PRO A 31 -3.34 5.47 -11.91
CA PRO A 31 -1.88 5.57 -11.97
C PRO A 31 -1.35 6.95 -11.60
N GLU A 32 -2.01 8.02 -12.04
CA GLU A 32 -1.65 9.42 -11.75
C GLU A 32 -1.83 9.79 -10.26
N LYS A 33 -2.67 9.06 -9.53
CA LYS A 33 -2.91 9.26 -8.08
C LYS A 33 -2.12 8.29 -7.20
N SER A 34 -1.36 7.37 -7.79
CA SER A 34 -0.65 6.32 -7.03
C SER A 34 0.33 6.90 -6.02
N ALA A 35 1.19 7.83 -6.44
CA ALA A 35 2.17 8.48 -5.57
C ALA A 35 1.49 9.27 -4.44
N GLU A 36 0.45 10.05 -4.77
CA GLU A 36 -0.32 10.79 -3.76
C GLU A 36 -0.97 9.84 -2.75
N THR A 37 -1.61 8.77 -3.24
CA THR A 37 -2.33 7.80 -2.39
C THR A 37 -1.37 7.04 -1.46
N LEU A 38 -0.15 6.77 -1.91
CA LEU A 38 0.85 6.05 -1.14
C LEU A 38 1.66 6.96 -0.21
N SER A 39 1.73 8.27 -0.47
CA SER A 39 2.56 9.22 0.29
C SER A 39 2.31 9.19 1.80
N ASP A 40 1.06 8.96 2.21
CA ASP A 40 0.68 8.85 3.62
C ASP A 40 0.64 7.42 4.16
N ALA A 41 0.84 6.42 3.29
CA ALA A 41 0.82 5.02 3.69
C ALA A 41 2.03 4.68 4.57
N PRO A 42 1.82 4.04 5.74
CA PRO A 42 2.90 3.43 6.50
C PRO A 42 3.70 2.45 5.65
N VAL A 43 5.02 2.40 5.85
CA VAL A 43 5.87 1.42 5.12
C VAL A 43 5.40 -0.02 5.33
N THR A 44 4.80 -0.33 6.47
CA THR A 44 4.27 -1.66 6.80
C THR A 44 3.04 -2.09 6.00
N ASP A 45 2.31 -1.15 5.40
CA ASP A 45 1.15 -1.48 4.56
C ASP A 45 1.56 -1.96 3.17
N LEU A 46 2.77 -1.61 2.74
CA LEU A 46 3.38 -2.06 1.50
C LEU A 46 3.71 -3.54 1.58
N CYS A 47 3.54 -4.25 0.46
CA CYS A 47 3.86 -5.66 0.43
C CYS A 47 5.38 -5.89 0.51
N GLY A 48 5.78 -6.87 1.32
CA GLY A 48 7.18 -7.25 1.48
C GLY A 48 7.89 -6.57 2.64
N ILE A 49 7.25 -5.61 3.32
CA ILE A 49 7.82 -4.96 4.50
C ILE A 49 7.32 -5.68 5.77
N ALA A 50 8.15 -6.59 6.27
CA ALA A 50 7.97 -7.23 7.56
C ALA A 50 8.65 -6.43 8.68
N LYS A 51 8.41 -6.79 9.95
CA LYS A 51 8.95 -6.12 11.14
C LYS A 51 10.48 -5.89 11.13
N GLY A 52 11.24 -6.75 10.45
CA GLY A 52 12.69 -6.58 10.30
C GLY A 52 13.04 -5.40 9.39
N ILE A 53 12.41 -5.32 8.21
CA ILE A 53 12.61 -4.22 7.26
C ILE A 53 12.02 -2.92 7.82
N GLU A 54 10.86 -2.99 8.48
CA GLU A 54 10.28 -1.84 9.19
C GLU A 54 11.27 -1.24 10.19
N ARG A 55 11.89 -2.06 11.05
CA ARG A 55 12.91 -1.59 12.00
C ARG A 55 14.11 -0.95 11.30
N PHE A 56 14.58 -1.56 10.22
CA PHE A 56 15.69 -1.02 9.44
C PHE A 56 15.33 0.36 8.86
N LEU A 57 14.16 0.50 8.22
CA LEU A 57 13.69 1.76 7.64
C LEU A 57 13.49 2.84 8.72
N ASN A 58 12.84 2.49 9.82
CA ASN A 58 12.63 3.41 10.94
C ASN A 58 13.96 3.90 11.53
N ALA A 59 14.97 3.03 11.66
CA ALA A 59 16.30 3.43 12.12
C ALA A 59 17.00 4.43 11.18
N HIS A 60 16.60 4.47 9.91
CA HIS A 60 17.09 5.44 8.92
C HIS A 60 16.11 6.62 8.72
N GLY A 61 15.12 6.78 9.60
CA GLY A 61 14.14 7.88 9.56
C GLY A 61 13.05 7.73 8.51
N VAL A 62 12.89 6.54 7.93
CA VAL A 62 11.87 6.25 6.90
C VAL A 62 10.69 5.52 7.52
N TYR A 63 9.56 6.22 7.67
CA TYR A 63 8.35 5.69 8.32
C TYR A 63 7.16 5.53 7.37
N LYS A 64 7.16 6.28 6.27
CA LYS A 64 6.12 6.30 5.24
C LYS A 64 6.73 6.02 3.87
N TRP A 65 5.90 5.79 2.87
CA TRP A 65 6.35 5.70 1.49
C TRP A 65 7.12 6.97 1.09
N VAL A 66 8.28 6.80 0.48
CA VAL A 66 9.17 7.88 0.05
C VAL A 66 9.22 7.88 -1.47
N THR A 67 9.06 9.05 -2.07
CA THR A 67 9.18 9.29 -3.52
C THR A 67 10.62 9.24 -3.98
#